data_AF-A0A1B3ZAP0-F1
#
_entry.id   AF-A0A1B3ZAP0-F1
#
_cell.length_a   1.000
_cell.length_b   1.000
_cell.length_c   1.000
_cell.angle_alpha   90.00
_cell.angle_beta   90.00
_cell.angle_gamma   90.00
#
_symmetry.space_group_name_H-M   'P 1'
#
loop_
_entity.id
_entity.type
_entity.pdbx_description
1 polymer ?
#
loop_
_entity_poly.entity_id
_entity_poly.type
_entity_poly.pdbx_seq_one_letter_code
_entity_poly.pdbx_strand_id
1 'polypeptide(L)' 'MNIVQRISCIFGKHHRDRHSVWHDGTSFRGVCKGCRVQMVRDFHGWHVLGKEDQTAAKPGV' A
#
# COMPACT_ATOMS: atom_id res chain seq x y z
N MET A 1 -10.52 -12.61 2.72
CA MET A 1 -10.01 -11.29 2.28
C MET A 1 -11.21 -10.41 1.96
N ASN A 2 -11.47 -9.38 2.78
CA ASN A 2 -12.68 -8.56 2.65
C ASN A 2 -12.58 -7.61 1.46
N ILE A 3 -13.55 -7.66 0.54
CA ILE A 3 -13.67 -6.76 -0.63
C ILE A 3 -13.51 -5.27 -0.26
N VAL A 4 -13.99 -4.89 0.92
CA VAL A 4 -13.87 -3.53 1.48
C VAL A 4 -12.41 -3.06 1.61
N GLN A 5 -11.48 -3.96 1.91
CA GLN A 5 -10.05 -3.65 2.00
C GLN A 5 -9.44 -3.37 0.62
N ARG A 6 -9.88 -4.07 -0.44
CA ARG A 6 -9.43 -3.80 -1.81
C ARG A 6 -9.95 -2.45 -2.31
N ILE A 7 -11.21 -2.12 -2.03
CA ILE A 7 -11.79 -0.82 -2.43
C ILE A 7 -11.07 0.32 -1.72
N SER A 8 -10.80 0.20 -0.43
CA SER A 8 -10.01 1.21 0.31
C SER A 8 -8.63 1.44 -0.29
N CYS A 9 -7.96 0.38 -0.78
CA CYS A 9 -6.68 0.51 -1.46
C CYS A 9 -6.78 1.31 -2.77
N ILE A 10 -7.87 1.14 -3.54
CA ILE A 10 -8.11 1.87 -4.79
C ILE A 10 -8.33 3.36 -4.53
N PHE A 11 -8.96 3.71 -3.41
CA PHE A 11 -9.15 5.11 -2.98
C PHE A 11 -7.91 5.71 -2.31
N GLY A 12 -6.75 5.05 -2.35
CA GLY A 12 -5.52 5.51 -1.71
C GLY A 12 -5.47 5.30 -0.19
N LYS A 13 -6.52 4.73 0.42
CA LYS A 13 -6.53 4.31 1.84
C LYS A 13 -5.89 2.93 1.97
N HIS A 14 -4.57 2.90 1.89
CA HIS A 14 -3.78 1.69 2.12
C HIS A 14 -3.64 1.41 3.62
N HIS A 15 -4.12 0.24 4.06
CA HIS A 15 -3.88 -0.24 5.41
C HIS A 15 -2.58 -1.03 5.43
N ARG A 16 -1.58 -0.52 6.15
CA ARG A 16 -0.30 -1.22 6.35
C ARG A 16 -0.52 -2.51 7.12
N ASP A 17 0.15 -3.56 6.69
CA ASP A 17 0.32 -4.74 7.52
C ASP A 17 1.41 -4.47 8.56
N ARG A 18 1.01 -4.41 9.84
CA ARG A 18 1.95 -4.16 10.95
C ARG A 18 2.84 -5.38 11.24
N HIS A 19 2.43 -6.57 10.82
CA HIS A 19 3.20 -7.80 11.03
C HIS A 19 4.30 -8.00 9.97
N SER A 20 4.14 -7.39 8.79
CA SER A 20 5.10 -7.47 7.69
C SER A 20 5.91 -6.18 7.54
N VAL A 21 6.18 -5.47 8.64
CA VAL A 21 7.08 -4.31 8.63
C VAL A 21 8.49 -4.77 8.97
N TRP A 22 9.46 -4.34 8.17
CA TRP A 22 10.87 -4.55 8.45
C TRP A 22 11.65 -3.25 8.24
N HIS A 23 12.80 -3.14 8.89
CA HIS A 23 13.69 -1.99 8.76
C HIS A 23 14.85 -2.37 7.83
N ASP A 24 15.03 -1.63 6.74
CA ASP A 24 16.03 -1.91 5.70
C ASP A 24 17.35 -1.15 5.95
N GLY A 25 17.55 -0.66 7.18
CA GLY A 25 18.71 0.16 7.56
C GLY A 25 18.53 1.66 7.30
N THR A 26 17.72 2.06 6.31
CA THR A 26 17.48 3.48 5.96
C THR A 26 16.04 3.93 6.27
N SER A 27 15.04 3.12 5.89
CA SER A 27 13.62 3.42 6.10
C SER A 27 12.89 2.16 6.57
N PHE A 28 11.72 2.33 7.20
CA PHE A 28 10.84 1.19 7.46
C PHE A 28 10.10 0.83 6.17
N ARG A 29 10.21 -0.42 5.74
CA ARG A 29 9.45 -0.97 4.63
C ARG A 29 8.33 -1.85 5.16
N GLY A 30 7.28 -1.98 4.37
CA GLY A 30 6.17 -2.88 4.64
C GLY A 30 5.30 -3.07 3.42
N VAL A 31 4.20 -3.81 3.59
CA VAL A 31 3.24 -4.06 2.53
C VAL A 31 1.83 -3.72 2.97
N CYS A 32 0.98 -3.35 2.01
CA CYS A 32 -0.45 -3.17 2.30
C CYS A 32 -1.15 -4.54 2.47
N LYS A 33 -1.95 -4.70 3.53
CA LYS A 33 -2.68 -5.96 3.78
C LYS A 33 -3.72 -6.28 2.70
N GLY A 34 -4.25 -5.27 2.01
CA GLY A 34 -5.30 -5.43 1.00
C GLY A 34 -4.77 -5.68 -0.42
N CYS A 35 -3.88 -4.81 -0.89
CA CYS A 35 -3.34 -4.85 -2.27
C CYS A 35 -1.90 -5.36 -2.36
N ARG A 36 -1.23 -5.61 -1.24
CA ARG A 36 0.17 -6.05 -1.17
C ARG A 36 1.17 -5.13 -1.88
N VAL A 37 0.81 -3.87 -2.12
CA VAL A 37 1.73 -2.85 -2.62
C VAL A 37 2.82 -2.56 -1.59
N GLN A 38 4.05 -2.29 -2.05
CA GLN A 38 5.14 -1.88 -1.18
C GLN A 38 4.87 -0.48 -0.63
N MET A 39 5.04 -0.34 0.67
CA MET A 39 4.95 0.92 1.38
C MET A 39 6.26 1.17 2.10
N VAL A 40 6.71 2.42 2.08
CA VAL A 40 7.87 2.87 2.84
C VAL A 40 7.43 3.95 3.82
N ARG A 41 8.12 4.02 4.95
CA ARG A 41 7.98 5.08 5.92
C ARG A 41 9.18 5.99 5.84
N ASP A 42 8.92 7.23 5.43
CA ASP A 42 9.88 8.32 5.58
C ASP A 42 9.45 9.24 6.73
N PHE A 43 10.13 10.37 6.89
CA PHE A 43 9.85 11.38 7.93
C PHE A 43 8.41 11.90 7.89
N HIS A 44 7.79 11.96 6.71
CA HIS A 44 6.40 12.40 6.53
C HIS A 44 5.37 11.29 6.83
N GLY A 45 5.85 10.09 7.19
CA GLY A 45 5.01 8.93 7.46
C GLY A 45 5.02 7.92 6.31
N TRP A 46 3.97 7.10 6.28
CA TRP A 46 3.87 5.96 5.37
C TRP A 46 3.29 6.38 4.03
N HIS A 47 3.99 6.04 2.96
CA HIS A 47 3.52 6.25 1.60
C HIS A 47 3.92 5.05 0.73
N VAL A 48 3.36 4.99 -0.46
CA VAL A 48 3.55 3.87 -1.38
C VAL A 48 4.85 4.09 -2.14
N LEU A 49 5.76 3.12 -2.10
CA LEU A 49 7.05 3.19 -2.80
C LEU A 49 6.81 2.70 -4.22
N GLY A 50 6.46 3.64 -5.11
CA GLY A 50 6.38 3.42 -6.56
C GLY A 50 5.14 2.66 -7.05
N LYS A 51 4.20 3.41 -7.62
CA LYS A 51 3.73 3.14 -8.98
C LYS A 51 3.68 4.48 -9.70
N GLU A 52 4.72 4.77 -10.51
CA GLU A 52 4.43 5.42 -11.79
C GLU A 52 3.40 4.53 -12.50
N ASP A 53 2.31 5.15 -12.91
CA ASP A 53 1.26 4.63 -13.77
C ASP A 53 1.02 3.10 -13.75
N GLN A 54 0.14 2.66 -12.85
CA GLN A 54 -0.88 1.71 -13.32
C GLN A 54 -2.23 2.38 -13.14
N THR A 55 -2.53 3.30 -14.07
CA THR A 55 -3.89 3.45 -14.55
C THR A 55 -4.50 2.06 -14.82
N ALA A 56 -5.80 1.94 -14.58
CA ALA A 56 -6.65 0.79 -14.90
C ALA A 56 -6.68 -0.38 -13.89
N ALA A 57 -7.47 -0.20 -12.84
CA ALA A 57 -8.46 -1.22 -12.51
C ALA A 57 -9.79 -0.60 -12.05
N LYS A 58 -10.31 0.34 -12.83
CA LYS A 58 -11.75 0.65 -12.97
C LYS A 58 -11.96 1.19 -14.40
N PRO A 59 -13.14 1.06 -15.05
CA PRO A 59 -14.38 0.37 -14.65
C PRO A 59 -14.97 -0.54 -15.77
N GLY A 60 -16.05 -1.28 -15.49
CA GLY A 60 -16.86 -1.89 -16.56
C GLY A 60 -17.92 -2.84 -16.01
N VAL A 61 -19.18 -2.53 -16.30
CA VAL A 61 -20.42 -3.22 -15.90
C VAL A 61 -20.41 -4.72 -16.16
#